data_AF-A0A9W5Y2P8-F1
#
_entry.id   AF-A0A9W5Y2P8-F1
#
_cell.length_a   1.000
_cell.length_b   1.000
_cell.length_c   1.000
_cell.angle_alpha   90.00
_cell.angle_beta   90.00
_cell.angle_gamma   90.00
#
_symmetry.space_group_name_H-M   'P 1'
#
loop_
_entity.id
_entity.type
_entity.pdbx_description
1 polymer ?
#
loop_
_entity_poly.entity_id
_entity_poly.type
_entity_poly.pdbx_seq_one_letter_code
_entity_poly.pdbx_strand_id
1 'polypeptide(L)'
;MGKPSIFSKEYERKMKRRKRLVSILILVAIVIGALAFTATKINFNNDIKNKVSSIFKSKTNKDKSTTSNDKVSNEKETATKPKDDSNKDSNKQSDSNASKDTSKNNNEEKKQDEDKYIEVTLGSGTVSKVFYDEVAGAKKYKYLDPIDGGVTFDISPSQSSILINEVNTQQLKVIGSDGQQKEITKASYVTKDGRTFSRESIMKQYPGYLWSVNGKFIDDNHVAYVSQLPWFGVPDLYSYIWIVDINSGEHKALMNTKAKSLTISNLAADGLHIKADDAEKVITVEQLISG
;
A
#
# COMPACT_ATOMS: atom_id res chain seq x y z
N MET A 1 38.63 9.24 5.50
CA MET A 1 38.17 9.51 4.11
C MET A 1 36.76 10.06 4.15
N GLY A 2 36.55 11.28 3.66
CA GLY A 2 35.23 11.93 3.65
C GLY A 2 34.25 11.23 2.68
N LYS A 3 32.95 11.32 2.97
CA LYS A 3 31.92 10.76 2.09
C LYS A 3 31.93 11.53 0.76
N PRO A 4 31.91 10.85 -0.41
CA PRO A 4 31.81 11.54 -1.69
C PRO A 4 30.44 12.23 -1.80
N SER A 5 30.43 13.43 -2.39
CA SER A 5 29.22 14.24 -2.59
C SER A 5 28.12 13.44 -3.28
N ILE A 6 26.86 13.65 -2.88
CA ILE A 6 25.69 12.96 -3.46
C ILE A 6 25.50 13.32 -4.94
N PHE A 7 26.01 14.49 -5.35
CA PHE A 7 26.04 14.97 -6.72
C PHE A 7 27.34 14.60 -7.45
N SER A 8 28.23 13.83 -6.81
CA SER A 8 29.41 13.32 -7.48
C SER A 8 29.04 12.20 -8.43
N LYS A 9 29.65 12.21 -9.62
CA LYS A 9 29.57 11.14 -10.61
C LYS A 9 29.93 9.77 -10.03
N GLU A 10 30.73 9.73 -8.96
CA GLU A 10 31.10 8.50 -8.24
C GLU A 10 29.99 7.96 -7.34
N TYR A 11 29.24 8.83 -6.66
CA TYR A 11 28.09 8.43 -5.84
C TYR A 11 26.99 7.82 -6.69
N GLU A 12 26.64 8.47 -7.81
CA GLU A 12 25.68 7.91 -8.76
C GLU A 12 26.13 6.57 -9.34
N ARG A 13 27.41 6.43 -9.71
CA ARG A 13 27.97 5.16 -10.19
C ARG A 13 27.88 4.07 -9.13
N LYS A 14 28.14 4.40 -7.86
CA LYS A 14 28.04 3.46 -6.74
C LYS A 14 26.59 3.05 -6.49
N MET A 15 25.64 3.98 -6.55
CA MET A 15 24.22 3.70 -6.37
C MET A 15 23.64 2.88 -7.54
N LYS A 16 23.99 3.20 -8.80
CA LYS A 16 23.60 2.41 -9.98
C LYS A 16 24.17 0.98 -9.93
N ARG A 17 25.40 0.79 -9.44
CA ARG A 17 25.98 -0.56 -9.21
C ARG A 17 25.22 -1.33 -8.14
N ARG A 18 24.86 -0.69 -7.02
CA ARG A 18 24.05 -1.33 -5.96
C ARG A 18 22.66 -1.73 -6.44
N LYS A 19 21.97 -0.86 -7.17
CA LYS A 19 20.66 -1.17 -7.76
C LYS A 19 20.73 -2.38 -8.70
N ARG A 20 21.76 -2.44 -9.56
CA ARG A 20 22.00 -3.61 -10.44
C ARG A 20 22.32 -4.89 -9.66
N LEU A 21 23.13 -4.81 -8.61
CA LEU A 21 23.46 -5.96 -7.76
C LEU A 21 22.24 -6.49 -6.99
N VAL A 22 21.39 -5.61 -6.48
CA VAL A 22 20.13 -6.00 -5.82
C VAL A 22 19.18 -6.66 -6.82
N SER A 23 19.00 -6.08 -8.02
CA SER A 23 18.19 -6.71 -9.07
C SER A 23 18.72 -8.08 -9.47
N ILE A 24 20.04 -8.27 -9.58
CA ILE A 24 20.66 -9.57 -9.89
C ILE A 24 20.45 -10.56 -8.75
N LEU A 25 20.61 -10.14 -7.49
CA LEU A 25 20.39 -11.01 -6.33
C LEU A 25 18.94 -11.51 -6.24
N ILE A 26 17.97 -10.63 -6.53
CA ILE A 26 16.55 -11.00 -6.58
C ILE A 26 16.31 -12.03 -7.70
N LEU A 27 16.88 -11.81 -8.89
CA LEU A 27 16.76 -12.72 -10.02
C LEU A 27 17.37 -14.10 -9.72
N VAL A 28 18.53 -14.13 -9.06
CA VAL A 28 19.17 -15.37 -8.62
C VAL A 28 18.34 -16.09 -7.56
N ALA A 29 17.75 -15.36 -6.60
CA ALA A 29 16.88 -15.94 -5.58
C ALA A 29 15.61 -16.58 -6.19
N ILE A 30 15.02 -15.95 -7.21
CA ILE A 30 13.86 -16.49 -7.94
C ILE A 30 14.24 -17.78 -8.67
N VAL A 31 15.40 -17.81 -9.33
CA VAL A 31 15.89 -19.01 -10.03
C VAL A 31 16.16 -20.16 -9.05
N ILE A 32 16.77 -19.87 -7.90
CA ILE A 32 16.99 -20.88 -6.84
C ILE A 32 15.67 -21.39 -6.28
N GLY A 33 14.68 -20.50 -6.06
CA GLY A 33 13.34 -20.87 -5.61
C GLY A 33 12.60 -21.77 -6.62
N ALA A 34 12.68 -21.45 -7.91
CA ALA A 34 12.08 -22.27 -8.97
C ALA A 34 12.75 -23.66 -9.09
N LEU A 35 14.08 -23.73 -8.94
CA LEU A 35 14.80 -25.01 -8.91
C LEU A 35 14.44 -25.85 -7.67
N ALA A 36 14.32 -25.22 -6.49
CA ALA A 36 13.90 -25.92 -5.28
C ALA A 36 12.43 -26.41 -5.36
N PHE A 37 11.55 -25.65 -6.03
CA PHE A 37 10.15 -25.99 -6.23
C PHE A 37 9.95 -27.17 -7.19
N THR A 38 10.79 -27.29 -8.22
CA THR A 38 10.75 -28.44 -9.15
C THR A 38 11.41 -29.69 -8.57
N ALA A 39 12.33 -29.54 -7.60
CA ALA A 39 13.03 -30.65 -6.96
C ALA A 39 12.26 -31.32 -5.81
N THR A 40 11.17 -30.72 -5.29
CA THR A 40 10.47 -31.27 -4.11
C THR A 40 8.95 -31.22 -4.26
N LYS A 41 8.28 -32.39 -4.22
CA LYS A 41 6.81 -32.47 -4.07
C LYS A 41 6.44 -32.16 -2.61
N ILE A 42 6.31 -30.89 -2.27
CA ILE A 42 5.96 -30.45 -0.91
C ILE A 42 4.45 -30.52 -0.72
N ASN A 43 4.00 -31.45 0.12
CA ASN A 43 2.65 -31.45 0.71
C ASN A 43 2.64 -30.48 1.90
N PHE A 44 1.92 -29.36 1.78
CA PHE A 44 1.74 -28.42 2.88
C PHE A 44 0.76 -29.01 3.90
N ASN A 45 1.29 -29.49 5.03
CA ASN A 45 0.51 -30.03 6.14
C ASN A 45 0.05 -28.91 7.10
N ASN A 46 -1.10 -29.09 7.75
CA ASN A 46 -1.86 -28.08 8.52
C ASN A 46 -1.23 -27.57 9.84
N ASP A 47 0.02 -27.89 10.16
CA ASP A 47 0.64 -27.57 11.45
C ASP A 47 1.07 -26.09 11.61
N ILE A 48 1.09 -25.31 10.53
CA ILE A 48 1.51 -23.90 10.58
C ILE A 48 0.46 -23.01 11.29
N LYS A 49 -0.82 -23.37 11.26
CA LYS A 49 -1.90 -22.57 11.90
C LYS A 49 -1.83 -22.54 13.43
N ASN A 50 -1.25 -23.57 14.06
CA ASN A 50 -1.28 -23.69 15.52
C ASN A 50 -0.15 -22.92 16.24
N LYS A 51 0.91 -22.51 15.53
CA LYS A 51 2.02 -21.72 16.13
C LYS A 51 1.84 -20.21 16.07
N VAL A 52 0.96 -19.70 15.20
CA VAL A 52 0.77 -18.25 15.02
C VAL A 52 -0.23 -17.67 16.04
N SER A 53 -1.17 -18.49 16.53
CA SER A 53 -2.21 -18.06 17.47
C SER A 53 -1.72 -17.81 18.90
N SER A 54 -0.54 -18.34 19.28
CA SER A 54 0.08 -18.09 20.59
C SER A 54 0.85 -16.76 20.66
N ILE A 55 1.18 -16.16 19.51
CA ILE A 55 1.91 -14.89 19.44
C ILE A 55 0.94 -13.69 19.53
N PHE A 56 -0.32 -13.87 19.11
CA PHE A 56 -1.35 -12.82 19.12
C PHE A 56 -2.14 -12.68 20.43
N LYS A 57 -1.98 -13.59 21.40
CA LYS A 57 -2.77 -13.57 22.66
C LYS A 57 -2.10 -12.83 23.82
N SER A 58 -0.89 -12.30 23.66
CA SER A 58 -0.20 -11.55 24.73
C SER A 58 -0.19 -10.04 24.46
N LYS A 59 -1.35 -9.42 24.24
CA LYS A 59 -1.51 -7.95 24.30
C LYS A 59 -2.99 -7.54 24.25
N THR A 60 -3.77 -7.93 25.26
CA THR A 60 -5.05 -7.26 25.52
C THR A 60 -5.34 -7.34 27.01
N ASN A 61 -5.08 -6.25 27.72
CA ASN A 61 -5.90 -5.76 28.84
C ASN A 61 -5.35 -4.41 29.30
N LYS A 62 -5.96 -3.32 28.80
CA LYS A 62 -6.24 -2.14 29.62
C LYS A 62 -7.34 -1.27 28.99
N ASP A 63 -8.50 -1.34 29.65
CA ASP A 63 -9.58 -0.35 29.80
C ASP A 63 -10.35 0.17 28.56
N LYS A 64 -11.65 -0.18 28.48
CA LYS A 64 -12.73 0.80 28.77
C LYS A 64 -14.11 0.14 28.98
N SER A 65 -14.87 0.76 29.88
CA SER A 65 -16.22 0.53 30.39
C SER A 65 -17.30 0.02 29.43
N THR A 66 -18.29 -0.72 29.95
CA THR A 66 -19.70 -0.24 30.09
C THR A 66 -20.51 -1.12 31.07
N THR A 67 -21.16 -0.43 32.00
CA THR A 67 -22.37 -0.67 32.83
C THR A 67 -23.29 -1.86 32.49
N SER A 68 -23.58 -2.74 33.46
CA SER A 68 -24.88 -2.86 34.18
C SER A 68 -25.03 -4.17 34.98
N ASN A 69 -25.36 -4.00 36.28
CA ASN A 69 -26.15 -4.84 37.20
C ASN A 69 -25.83 -6.35 37.36
N ASP A 70 -25.30 -6.76 38.52
CA ASP A 70 -26.15 -7.20 39.64
C ASP A 70 -25.41 -7.38 40.98
N LYS A 71 -26.06 -6.83 42.02
CA LYS A 71 -26.12 -7.09 43.48
C LYS A 71 -25.00 -7.76 44.33
N VAL A 72 -24.74 -7.06 45.47
CA VAL A 72 -24.61 -7.52 46.89
C VAL A 72 -23.22 -8.06 47.30
N SER A 73 -22.54 -7.66 48.39
CA SER A 73 -22.75 -6.73 49.51
C SER A 73 -21.48 -6.62 50.37
N ASN A 74 -21.32 -5.49 51.08
CA ASN A 74 -20.57 -5.22 52.33
C ASN A 74 -19.05 -5.49 52.37
N GLU A 75 -18.17 -4.66 52.94
CA GLU A 75 -18.32 -3.66 54.01
C GLU A 75 -17.13 -2.68 54.01
N LYS A 76 -17.41 -1.38 54.24
CA LYS A 76 -16.72 -0.34 55.04
C LYS A 76 -15.18 -0.36 55.23
N GLU A 77 -14.42 0.72 55.35
CA GLU A 77 -14.52 2.21 55.38
C GLU A 77 -13.11 2.64 55.87
N THR A 78 -12.40 3.65 55.37
CA THR A 78 -12.36 5.05 55.86
C THR A 78 -11.22 5.77 55.10
N ALA A 79 -11.47 6.91 54.42
CA ALA A 79 -11.21 8.30 54.87
C ALA A 79 -9.70 8.59 55.15
N THR A 80 -9.02 9.65 54.68
CA THR A 80 -9.43 11.03 54.39
C THR A 80 -8.29 11.77 53.64
N LYS A 81 -8.66 12.73 52.78
CA LYS A 81 -7.87 13.83 52.15
C LYS A 81 -7.53 14.95 53.20
N PRO A 82 -6.95 16.14 52.88
CA PRO A 82 -5.96 16.61 51.87
C PRO A 82 -4.97 17.71 52.43
N LYS A 83 -4.25 18.40 51.50
CA LYS A 83 -3.63 19.77 51.54
C LYS A 83 -2.24 19.91 52.18
N ASP A 84 -1.40 20.87 51.82
CA ASP A 84 -1.14 21.69 50.62
C ASP A 84 0.15 22.50 50.95
N ASP A 85 0.90 22.82 49.91
CA ASP A 85 1.72 24.01 49.70
C ASP A 85 3.01 24.39 50.48
N SER A 86 3.97 24.83 49.64
CA SER A 86 4.86 26.00 49.80
C SER A 86 6.28 25.91 50.42
N ASN A 87 7.26 25.93 49.51
CA ASN A 87 8.15 27.09 49.20
C ASN A 87 9.60 27.19 49.78
N LYS A 88 10.51 27.43 48.82
CA LYS A 88 11.67 28.36 48.77
C LYS A 88 13.00 28.16 49.53
N ASP A 89 14.02 27.98 48.70
CA ASP A 89 15.19 28.87 48.46
C ASP A 89 16.57 28.70 49.14
N SER A 90 17.57 28.85 48.24
CA SER A 90 18.89 29.50 48.37
C SER A 90 20.02 28.80 49.15
N ASN A 91 21.11 28.34 48.51
CA ASN A 91 22.22 29.02 47.80
C ASN A 91 23.42 29.32 48.71
N LYS A 92 24.61 28.73 48.46
CA LYS A 92 25.90 29.47 48.36
C LYS A 92 27.10 28.62 47.90
N GLN A 93 27.92 29.32 47.11
CA GLN A 93 29.14 29.07 46.35
C GLN A 93 30.44 29.00 47.18
N SER A 94 31.51 28.40 46.62
CA SER A 94 32.91 28.90 46.75
C SER A 94 33.84 28.35 45.65
N ASP A 95 34.81 29.20 45.26
CA ASP A 95 35.63 29.21 44.03
C ASP A 95 36.97 28.43 44.12
N SER A 96 37.61 28.12 42.97
CA SER A 96 38.94 28.64 42.56
C SER A 96 39.61 27.88 41.37
N ASN A 97 40.48 28.62 40.67
CA ASN A 97 41.01 28.47 39.30
C ASN A 97 42.11 27.41 39.04
N ALA A 98 42.23 26.91 37.80
CA ALA A 98 43.42 27.03 36.90
C ALA A 98 43.31 26.19 35.60
N SER A 99 43.91 26.71 34.52
CA SER A 99 43.79 26.36 33.09
C SER A 99 44.65 25.19 32.59
N LYS A 100 44.14 24.35 31.65
CA LYS A 100 44.81 24.00 30.37
C LYS A 100 43.96 23.11 29.45
N ASP A 101 43.74 23.65 28.25
CA ASP A 101 43.76 23.03 26.91
C ASP A 101 43.08 21.67 26.59
N THR A 102 42.39 21.70 25.45
CA THR A 102 42.15 20.64 24.45
C THR A 102 40.79 19.92 24.43
N SER A 103 40.20 19.96 23.22
CA SER A 103 39.06 19.20 22.68
C SER A 103 37.64 19.60 23.12
N LYS A 104 37.13 20.64 22.46
CA LYS A 104 35.68 20.81 22.27
C LYS A 104 35.17 19.72 21.33
N ASN A 105 34.54 18.74 21.95
CA ASN A 105 33.64 17.78 21.36
C ASN A 105 32.43 18.53 20.75
N ASN A 106 32.49 18.85 19.46
CA ASN A 106 31.30 19.25 18.71
C ASN A 106 30.62 17.98 18.19
N ASN A 107 29.71 17.48 19.00
CA ASN A 107 28.76 16.45 18.64
C ASN A 107 27.70 17.10 17.73
N GLU A 108 28.02 17.28 16.45
CA GLU A 108 27.01 17.55 15.42
C GLU A 108 26.48 16.22 14.92
N GLU A 109 25.35 15.81 15.49
CA GLU A 109 24.49 14.76 14.94
C GLU A 109 24.17 15.10 13.48
N LYS A 110 24.79 14.37 12.56
CA LYS A 110 24.37 14.33 11.15
C LYS A 110 22.97 13.76 11.10
N LYS A 111 21.97 14.62 10.91
CA LYS A 111 20.64 14.22 10.41
C LYS A 111 20.84 13.43 9.12
N GLN A 112 20.58 12.14 9.21
CA GLN A 112 20.41 11.23 8.11
C GLN A 112 19.10 11.65 7.44
N ASP A 113 19.12 12.01 6.14
CA ASP A 113 17.89 12.20 5.38
C ASP A 113 17.14 10.87 5.40
N GLU A 114 16.15 10.76 6.29
CA GLU A 114 15.22 9.65 6.33
C GLU A 114 14.35 9.73 5.07
N ASP A 115 14.28 8.63 4.31
CA ASP A 115 13.40 8.53 3.16
C ASP A 115 11.97 8.88 3.60
N LYS A 116 11.29 9.81 2.91
CA LYS A 116 9.92 10.21 3.26
C LYS A 116 8.94 9.14 2.81
N TYR A 117 8.02 8.76 3.69
CA TYR A 117 7.02 7.75 3.38
C TYR A 117 5.67 8.00 4.07
N ILE A 118 4.63 7.37 3.52
CA ILE A 118 3.31 7.24 4.15
C ILE A 118 3.08 5.75 4.43
N GLU A 119 2.55 5.42 5.60
CA GLU A 119 2.16 4.06 5.92
C GLU A 119 0.78 3.74 5.36
N VAL A 120 0.63 2.55 4.77
CA VAL A 120 -0.62 2.02 4.25
C VAL A 120 -0.82 0.60 4.76
N THR A 121 -2.00 0.32 5.28
CA THR A 121 -2.39 -1.04 5.67
C THR A 121 -3.01 -1.74 4.46
N LEU A 122 -2.36 -2.79 4.00
CA LEU A 122 -2.82 -3.66 2.92
C LEU A 122 -3.99 -4.55 3.39
N GLY A 123 -4.75 -5.09 2.44
CA GLY A 123 -5.89 -5.98 2.74
C GLY A 123 -5.49 -7.25 3.52
N SER A 124 -4.23 -7.66 3.43
CA SER A 124 -3.61 -8.74 4.22
C SER A 124 -3.39 -8.39 5.69
N GLY A 125 -3.46 -7.11 6.06
CA GLY A 125 -3.04 -6.59 7.36
C GLY A 125 -1.56 -6.17 7.43
N THR A 126 -0.77 -6.43 6.37
CA THR A 126 0.60 -5.94 6.25
C THR A 126 0.62 -4.41 6.23
N VAL A 127 1.54 -3.79 6.96
CA VAL A 127 1.79 -2.35 6.86
C VAL A 127 2.94 -2.12 5.89
N SER A 128 2.64 -1.45 4.78
CA SER A 128 3.59 -1.07 3.74
C SER A 128 3.89 0.42 3.78
N LYS A 129 5.03 0.81 3.24
CA LYS A 129 5.49 2.19 3.14
C LYS A 129 5.47 2.63 1.69
N VAL A 130 4.78 3.74 1.44
CA VAL A 130 4.73 4.41 0.15
C VAL A 130 5.77 5.50 0.16
N PHE A 131 6.86 5.31 -0.56
CA PHE A 131 8.00 6.23 -0.58
C PHE A 131 7.78 7.36 -1.59
N TYR A 132 8.13 8.57 -1.19
CA TYR A 132 7.99 9.77 -2.02
C TYR A 132 9.13 10.76 -1.84
N ASP A 133 9.34 11.59 -2.87
CA ASP A 133 10.13 12.83 -2.78
C ASP A 133 9.16 14.03 -2.68
N GLU A 134 9.61 15.14 -2.10
CA GLU A 134 8.88 16.41 -2.18
C GLU A 134 9.50 17.32 -3.23
N VAL A 135 8.69 17.69 -4.23
CA VAL A 135 9.10 18.61 -5.29
C VAL A 135 8.11 19.76 -5.32
N ALA A 136 8.59 20.98 -5.07
CA ALA A 136 7.76 22.20 -4.98
C ALA A 136 6.54 22.05 -4.03
N GLY A 137 6.73 21.36 -2.90
CA GLY A 137 5.68 21.14 -1.89
C GLY A 137 4.67 20.03 -2.21
N ALA A 138 4.78 19.38 -3.37
CA ALA A 138 3.94 18.24 -3.76
C ALA A 138 4.69 16.91 -3.59
N LYS A 139 3.99 15.88 -3.13
CA LYS A 139 4.52 14.51 -3.05
C LYS A 139 4.66 13.91 -4.45
N LYS A 140 5.81 13.30 -4.71
CA LYS A 140 6.12 12.53 -5.93
C LYS A 140 6.44 11.10 -5.55
N TYR A 141 5.50 10.20 -5.79
CA TYR A 141 5.58 8.80 -5.39
C TYR A 141 6.56 7.99 -6.24
N LYS A 142 7.23 7.02 -5.62
CA LYS A 142 8.34 6.27 -6.24
C LYS A 142 8.11 4.77 -6.27
N TYR A 143 7.72 4.20 -5.13
CA TYR A 143 7.46 2.77 -4.97
C TYR A 143 6.76 2.48 -3.64
N LEU A 144 6.24 1.27 -3.53
CA LEU A 144 5.65 0.67 -2.33
C LEU A 144 6.59 -0.44 -1.80
N ASP A 145 6.85 -0.49 -0.50
CA ASP A 145 7.65 -1.56 0.13
C ASP A 145 7.31 -1.74 1.64
N PRO A 146 7.22 -2.96 2.19
CA PRO A 146 7.23 -4.24 1.47
C PRO A 146 5.99 -4.41 0.60
N ILE A 147 6.13 -5.21 -0.46
CA ILE A 147 5.01 -5.74 -1.23
C ILE A 147 4.84 -7.19 -0.79
N ASP A 148 3.66 -7.52 -0.28
CA ASP A 148 3.29 -8.93 -0.10
C ASP A 148 2.76 -9.50 -1.42
N GLY A 149 2.76 -10.82 -1.56
CA GLY A 149 2.37 -11.49 -2.83
C GLY A 149 0.92 -11.24 -3.26
N GLY A 150 0.10 -10.56 -2.43
CA GLY A 150 -1.27 -10.20 -2.74
C GLY A 150 -1.44 -8.80 -3.32
N VAL A 151 -0.36 -8.06 -3.59
CA VAL A 151 -0.42 -6.66 -4.02
C VAL A 151 0.45 -6.38 -5.24
N THR A 152 -0.05 -5.55 -6.15
CA THR A 152 0.74 -4.84 -7.16
C THR A 152 0.44 -3.34 -7.10
N PHE A 153 1.25 -2.51 -7.76
CA PHE A 153 1.03 -1.07 -7.78
C PHE A 153 1.36 -0.46 -9.15
N ASP A 154 0.79 0.71 -9.41
CA ASP A 154 1.11 1.56 -10.55
C ASP A 154 1.22 3.01 -10.08
N ILE A 155 2.01 3.84 -10.76
CA ILE A 155 2.24 5.24 -10.39
C ILE A 155 1.71 6.11 -11.53
N SER A 156 0.98 7.18 -11.17
CA SER A 156 0.40 8.06 -12.18
C SER A 156 1.47 8.73 -13.04
N PRO A 157 1.17 9.16 -14.27
CA PRO A 157 2.18 9.76 -15.16
C PRO A 157 2.92 10.94 -14.53
N SER A 158 2.26 11.81 -13.76
CA SER A 158 2.94 12.91 -13.06
C SER A 158 3.58 12.52 -11.73
N GLN A 159 3.50 11.25 -11.33
CA GLN A 159 3.93 10.69 -10.04
C GLN A 159 3.20 11.32 -8.83
N SER A 160 2.09 12.02 -9.06
CA SER A 160 1.31 12.66 -8.00
C SER A 160 0.44 11.67 -7.23
N SER A 161 0.19 10.48 -7.79
CA SER A 161 -0.61 9.44 -7.17
C SER A 161 0.01 8.05 -7.34
N ILE A 162 -0.28 7.16 -6.39
CA ILE A 162 0.01 5.72 -6.49
C ILE A 162 -1.30 4.93 -6.38
N LEU A 163 -1.45 3.93 -7.24
CA LEU A 163 -2.56 2.99 -7.27
C LEU A 163 -2.05 1.67 -6.69
N ILE A 164 -2.77 1.14 -5.71
CA ILE A 164 -2.53 -0.15 -5.08
C ILE A 164 -3.63 -1.10 -5.54
N ASN A 165 -3.21 -2.19 -6.18
CA ASN A 165 -4.06 -3.29 -6.63
C ASN A 165 -3.98 -4.42 -5.61
N GLU A 166 -5.07 -4.67 -4.88
CA GLU A 166 -5.18 -5.78 -3.95
C GLU A 166 -5.68 -7.01 -4.72
N VAL A 167 -4.78 -7.88 -5.14
CA VAL A 167 -5.05 -8.99 -6.07
C VAL A 167 -6.11 -9.95 -5.51
N ASN A 168 -6.08 -10.21 -4.20
CA ASN A 168 -6.96 -11.18 -3.56
C ASN A 168 -8.38 -10.64 -3.35
N THR A 169 -8.53 -9.39 -2.92
CA THR A 169 -9.83 -8.76 -2.67
C THR A 169 -10.37 -8.02 -3.90
N GLN A 170 -9.53 -7.87 -4.94
CA GLN A 170 -9.78 -7.08 -6.14
C GLN A 170 -10.20 -5.65 -5.81
N GLN A 171 -9.53 -5.07 -4.82
CA GLN A 171 -9.69 -3.69 -4.42
C GLN A 171 -8.67 -2.80 -5.11
N LEU A 172 -9.11 -1.61 -5.49
CA LEU A 172 -8.30 -0.54 -6.04
C LEU A 172 -8.28 0.61 -5.03
N LYS A 173 -7.09 0.97 -4.55
CA LYS A 173 -6.89 2.10 -3.64
C LYS A 173 -5.91 3.09 -4.26
N VAL A 174 -6.26 4.37 -4.26
CA VAL A 174 -5.37 5.44 -4.71
C VAL A 174 -4.91 6.24 -3.50
N ILE A 175 -3.63 6.63 -3.52
CA ILE A 175 -3.08 7.60 -2.58
C ILE A 175 -2.66 8.81 -3.39
N GLY A 176 -3.33 9.95 -3.14
CA GLY A 176 -3.13 11.20 -3.89
C GLY A 176 -1.97 12.03 -3.38
N SER A 177 -1.71 13.18 -4.03
CA SER A 177 -0.55 14.04 -3.71
C SER A 177 -0.60 14.68 -2.32
N ASP A 178 -1.78 14.78 -1.73
CA ASP A 178 -2.00 15.19 -0.35
C ASP A 178 -1.65 14.08 0.66
N GLY A 179 -1.54 12.83 0.20
CA GLY A 179 -1.36 11.63 1.03
C GLY A 179 -2.66 10.97 1.48
N GLN A 180 -3.81 11.46 1.02
CA GLN A 180 -5.09 10.89 1.35
C GLN A 180 -5.30 9.59 0.58
N GLN A 181 -5.83 8.59 1.28
CA GLN A 181 -6.16 7.28 0.70
C GLN A 181 -7.64 7.29 0.28
N LYS A 182 -7.93 6.81 -0.93
CA LYS A 182 -9.28 6.68 -1.49
C LYS A 182 -9.45 5.28 -2.08
N GLU A 183 -10.44 4.52 -1.62
CA GLU A 183 -10.85 3.31 -2.32
C GLU A 183 -11.69 3.72 -3.54
N ILE A 184 -11.27 3.28 -4.72
CA ILE A 184 -11.92 3.57 -6.01
C ILE A 184 -12.54 2.31 -6.63
N THR A 185 -12.59 1.20 -5.88
CA THR A 185 -13.23 -0.03 -6.34
C THR A 185 -14.72 0.18 -6.55
N LYS A 186 -15.26 -0.33 -7.66
CA LYS A 186 -16.72 -0.37 -7.84
C LYS A 186 -17.35 -1.31 -6.81
N ALA A 187 -17.96 -0.79 -5.74
CA ALA A 187 -18.48 -1.61 -4.64
C ALA A 187 -19.62 -2.56 -5.07
N SER A 188 -20.49 -2.08 -5.95
CA SER A 188 -21.61 -2.83 -6.50
C SER A 188 -21.93 -2.45 -7.95
N TYR A 189 -22.57 -3.37 -8.65
CA TYR A 189 -23.14 -3.15 -9.97
C TYR A 189 -24.66 -3.16 -9.87
N VAL A 190 -25.30 -2.12 -10.42
CA VAL A 190 -26.77 -2.01 -10.50
C VAL A 190 -27.16 -2.19 -11.97
N THR A 191 -28.00 -3.18 -12.25
CA THR A 191 -28.53 -3.44 -13.59
C THR A 191 -29.59 -2.41 -13.97
N LYS A 192 -29.94 -2.35 -15.26
CA LYS A 192 -30.99 -1.44 -15.78
C LYS A 192 -32.35 -1.65 -15.13
N ASP A 193 -32.66 -2.87 -14.70
CA ASP A 193 -33.89 -3.23 -13.98
C ASP A 193 -33.76 -3.09 -12.45
N GLY A 194 -32.68 -2.49 -11.95
CA GLY A 194 -32.52 -2.12 -10.54
C GLY A 194 -31.98 -3.21 -9.61
N ARG A 195 -31.65 -4.40 -10.12
CA ARG A 195 -31.00 -5.44 -9.30
C ARG A 195 -29.57 -5.03 -8.96
N THR A 196 -29.19 -5.21 -7.71
CA THR A 196 -27.87 -4.85 -7.19
C THR A 196 -27.04 -6.09 -6.90
N PHE A 197 -25.82 -6.12 -7.41
CA PHE A 197 -24.85 -7.18 -7.19
C PHE A 197 -23.62 -6.59 -6.50
N SER A 198 -23.30 -7.02 -5.28
CA SER A 198 -22.09 -6.57 -4.58
C SER A 198 -20.87 -7.37 -5.03
N ARG A 199 -19.71 -6.72 -5.02
CA ARG A 199 -18.42 -7.39 -5.28
C ARG A 199 -18.25 -8.66 -4.46
N GLU A 200 -18.46 -8.53 -3.14
CA GLU A 200 -18.23 -9.61 -2.18
C GLU A 200 -19.13 -10.82 -2.45
N SER A 201 -20.40 -10.59 -2.76
CA SER A 201 -21.35 -11.65 -3.08
C SER A 201 -20.96 -12.37 -4.37
N ILE A 202 -20.63 -11.61 -5.42
CA ILE A 202 -20.25 -12.17 -6.72
C ILE A 202 -18.93 -12.94 -6.64
N MET A 203 -17.91 -12.40 -5.98
CA MET A 203 -16.63 -13.09 -5.82
C MET A 203 -16.75 -14.35 -4.97
N LYS A 204 -17.69 -14.39 -4.00
CA LYS A 204 -17.98 -15.60 -3.21
C LYS A 204 -18.75 -16.64 -4.03
N GLN A 205 -19.73 -16.20 -4.83
CA GLN A 205 -20.58 -17.09 -5.62
C GLN A 205 -19.83 -17.68 -6.83
N TYR A 206 -18.95 -16.89 -7.44
CA TYR A 206 -18.19 -17.27 -8.64
C TYR A 206 -16.68 -17.16 -8.36
N PRO A 207 -16.06 -18.21 -7.78
CA PRO A 207 -14.62 -18.24 -7.58
C PRO A 207 -13.86 -18.00 -8.89
N GLY A 208 -12.88 -17.08 -8.87
CA GLY A 208 -12.12 -16.70 -10.05
C GLY A 208 -12.75 -15.59 -10.91
N TYR A 209 -13.91 -15.06 -10.53
CA TYR A 209 -14.52 -13.92 -11.20
C TYR A 209 -13.60 -12.68 -11.16
N LEU A 210 -13.47 -11.99 -12.29
CA LEU A 210 -12.68 -10.77 -12.41
C LEU A 210 -13.60 -9.55 -12.22
N TRP A 211 -13.62 -9.01 -11.01
CA TRP A 211 -14.34 -7.80 -10.64
C TRP A 211 -13.55 -6.53 -10.96
N SER A 212 -12.32 -6.42 -10.50
CA SER A 212 -11.44 -5.26 -10.72
C SER A 212 -9.99 -5.68 -10.60
N VAL A 213 -9.38 -6.06 -11.72
CA VAL A 213 -8.00 -6.58 -11.74
C VAL A 213 -7.10 -5.75 -12.64
N ASN A 214 -5.80 -5.74 -12.31
CA ASN A 214 -4.74 -5.11 -13.09
C ASN A 214 -5.01 -3.63 -13.39
N GLY A 215 -5.42 -2.88 -12.37
CA GLY A 215 -5.62 -1.45 -12.49
C GLY A 215 -4.33 -0.72 -12.90
N LYS A 216 -4.46 0.20 -13.84
CA LYS A 216 -3.36 1.03 -14.37
C LYS A 216 -3.84 2.46 -14.59
N PHE A 217 -3.03 3.45 -14.23
CA PHE A 217 -3.32 4.83 -14.60
C PHE A 217 -3.32 4.99 -16.12
N ILE A 218 -4.25 5.82 -16.61
CA ILE A 218 -4.32 6.32 -17.99
C ILE A 218 -3.72 7.73 -18.04
N ASP A 219 -4.15 8.55 -17.08
CA ASP A 219 -3.63 9.86 -16.75
C ASP A 219 -3.63 10.03 -15.21
N ASP A 220 -3.60 11.25 -14.69
CA ASP A 220 -3.62 11.48 -13.24
C ASP A 220 -5.01 11.34 -12.59
N ASN A 221 -6.07 11.29 -13.38
CA ASN A 221 -7.47 11.29 -12.93
C ASN A 221 -8.22 10.02 -13.29
N HIS A 222 -7.70 9.18 -14.18
CA HIS A 222 -8.38 8.00 -14.70
C HIS A 222 -7.54 6.74 -14.52
N VAL A 223 -8.20 5.67 -14.08
CA VAL A 223 -7.61 4.33 -13.97
C VAL A 223 -8.39 3.36 -14.83
N ALA A 224 -7.70 2.66 -15.73
CA ALA A 224 -8.23 1.50 -16.43
C ALA A 224 -8.04 0.24 -15.60
N TYR A 225 -9.00 -0.68 -15.65
CA TYR A 225 -8.90 -2.01 -15.04
C TYR A 225 -9.70 -3.03 -15.86
N VAL A 226 -9.42 -4.32 -15.65
CA VAL A 226 -10.15 -5.42 -16.32
C VAL A 226 -11.29 -5.89 -15.43
N SER A 227 -12.46 -6.11 -16.04
CA SER A 227 -13.64 -6.66 -15.35
C SER A 227 -14.51 -7.50 -16.28
N GLN A 228 -15.16 -8.52 -15.73
CA GLN A 228 -16.20 -9.32 -16.37
C GLN A 228 -17.60 -8.70 -16.22
N LEU A 229 -17.71 -7.57 -15.51
CA LEU A 229 -18.96 -6.81 -15.44
C LEU A 229 -19.42 -6.43 -16.86
N PRO A 230 -20.74 -6.45 -17.13
CA PRO A 230 -21.84 -6.71 -16.18
C PRO A 230 -22.33 -8.16 -16.16
N TRP A 231 -21.55 -9.13 -16.63
CA TRP A 231 -22.00 -10.50 -16.83
C TRP A 231 -21.70 -11.37 -15.62
N PHE A 232 -22.65 -12.19 -15.18
CA PHE A 232 -22.49 -13.08 -14.04
C PHE A 232 -23.04 -14.47 -14.38
N GLY A 233 -22.30 -15.54 -14.05
CA GLY A 233 -22.78 -16.91 -14.17
C GLY A 233 -23.18 -17.35 -15.59
N VAL A 234 -22.68 -16.67 -16.63
CA VAL A 234 -22.95 -17.03 -18.03
C VAL A 234 -21.90 -18.01 -18.57
N PRO A 235 -22.26 -18.91 -19.51
CA PRO A 235 -21.32 -19.89 -20.07
C PRO A 235 -20.12 -19.25 -20.79
N ASP A 236 -20.35 -18.19 -21.56
CA ASP A 236 -19.29 -17.41 -22.22
C ASP A 236 -19.05 -16.11 -21.45
N LEU A 237 -18.20 -16.18 -20.43
CA LEU A 237 -17.84 -15.02 -19.62
C LEU A 237 -16.74 -14.20 -20.32
N TYR A 238 -17.09 -12.99 -20.74
CA TYR A 238 -16.16 -12.06 -21.39
C TYR A 238 -15.70 -10.97 -20.42
N SER A 239 -14.46 -10.53 -20.62
CA SER A 239 -13.84 -9.42 -19.93
C SER A 239 -13.85 -8.16 -20.80
N TYR A 240 -13.81 -7.02 -20.13
CA TYR A 240 -13.82 -5.68 -20.71
C TYR A 240 -12.83 -4.79 -19.96
N ILE A 241 -12.31 -3.78 -20.64
CA ILE A 241 -11.68 -2.64 -20.00
C ILE A 241 -12.78 -1.76 -19.41
N TRP A 242 -12.61 -1.45 -18.13
CA TRP A 242 -13.38 -0.45 -17.40
C TRP A 242 -12.46 0.69 -17.00
N ILE A 243 -13.03 1.89 -16.92
CA ILE A 243 -12.34 3.11 -16.54
C ILE A 243 -13.08 3.69 -15.36
N VAL A 244 -12.34 4.11 -14.34
CA VAL A 244 -12.86 4.91 -13.23
C VAL A 244 -12.23 6.28 -13.26
N ASP A 245 -13.06 7.32 -13.22
CA ASP A 245 -12.63 8.67 -12.87
C ASP A 245 -12.46 8.72 -11.35
N ILE A 246 -11.24 9.01 -10.90
CA ILE A 246 -10.84 9.01 -9.49
C ILE A 246 -11.57 10.11 -8.72
N ASN A 247 -11.90 11.23 -9.36
CA ASN A 247 -12.54 12.38 -8.72
C ASN A 247 -14.03 12.12 -8.49
N SER A 248 -14.76 11.78 -9.56
CA SER A 248 -16.21 11.54 -9.51
C SER A 248 -16.57 10.17 -8.95
N GLY A 249 -15.67 9.18 -9.07
CA GLY A 249 -15.96 7.77 -8.78
C GLY A 249 -16.86 7.11 -9.83
N GLU A 250 -17.07 7.76 -10.97
CA GLU A 250 -17.85 7.18 -12.07
C GLU A 250 -17.05 6.08 -12.77
N HIS A 251 -17.73 4.97 -13.02
CA HIS A 251 -17.16 3.81 -13.70
C HIS A 251 -17.83 3.60 -15.04
N LYS A 252 -17.04 3.52 -16.10
CA LYS A 252 -17.53 3.23 -17.44
C LYS A 252 -16.82 2.03 -18.04
N ALA A 253 -17.57 1.23 -18.78
CA ALA A 253 -17.05 0.09 -19.51
C ALA A 253 -16.83 0.43 -21.00
N LEU A 254 -15.70 0.00 -21.56
CA LEU A 254 -15.40 0.08 -22.98
C LEU A 254 -15.83 -1.20 -23.68
N MET A 255 -17.09 -1.22 -24.14
CA MET A 255 -17.72 -2.43 -24.71
C MET A 255 -16.99 -3.03 -25.92
N ASN A 256 -16.26 -2.21 -26.69
CA ASN A 256 -15.47 -2.63 -27.85
C ASN A 256 -14.20 -3.43 -27.49
N THR A 257 -13.87 -3.55 -26.20
CA THR A 257 -12.70 -4.31 -25.70
C THR A 257 -13.03 -5.76 -25.31
N LYS A 258 -14.25 -6.23 -25.59
CA LYS A 258 -14.72 -7.58 -25.31
C LYS A 258 -13.70 -8.66 -25.73
N ALA A 259 -13.27 -9.49 -24.79
CA ALA A 259 -12.39 -10.64 -25.04
C ALA A 259 -12.57 -11.72 -23.95
N LYS A 260 -12.22 -12.99 -24.23
CA LYS A 260 -12.25 -14.05 -23.20
C LYS A 260 -11.05 -13.93 -22.27
N SER A 261 -9.88 -13.66 -22.86
CA SER A 261 -8.65 -13.30 -22.17
C SER A 261 -8.37 -11.82 -22.40
N LEU A 262 -8.19 -11.03 -21.34
CA LEU A 262 -7.90 -9.61 -21.45
C LEU A 262 -6.88 -9.17 -20.42
N THR A 263 -5.80 -8.55 -20.88
CA THR A 263 -4.76 -7.99 -20.01
C THR A 263 -4.34 -6.61 -20.46
N ILE A 264 -4.07 -5.72 -19.50
CA ILE A 264 -3.42 -4.43 -19.75
C ILE A 264 -1.91 -4.67 -19.73
N SER A 265 -1.24 -4.37 -20.84
CA SER A 265 0.20 -4.61 -21.02
C SER A 265 1.02 -3.40 -20.56
N ASN A 266 0.72 -2.21 -21.09
CA ASN A 266 1.40 -0.97 -20.72
C ASN A 266 0.55 0.27 -21.08
N LEU A 267 0.92 1.42 -20.52
CA LEU A 267 0.53 2.74 -21.00
C LEU A 267 1.73 3.36 -21.74
N ALA A 268 1.51 3.81 -22.98
CA ALA A 268 2.49 4.53 -23.79
C ALA A 268 1.88 5.81 -24.37
N ALA A 269 2.68 6.59 -25.09
CA ALA A 269 2.25 7.89 -25.62
C ALA A 269 1.08 7.80 -26.62
N ASP A 270 0.94 6.67 -27.31
CA ASP A 270 -0.13 6.37 -28.27
C ASP A 270 -1.40 5.80 -27.59
N GLY A 271 -1.32 5.39 -26.33
CA GLY A 271 -2.47 4.97 -25.54
C GLY A 271 -2.24 3.76 -24.64
N LEU A 272 -3.34 3.11 -24.28
CA LEU A 272 -3.35 1.91 -23.46
C LEU A 272 -3.19 0.68 -24.36
N HIS A 273 -2.07 -0.02 -24.18
CA HIS A 273 -1.77 -1.26 -24.88
C HIS A 273 -2.41 -2.43 -24.12
N ILE A 274 -3.25 -3.18 -24.82
CA ILE A 274 -3.94 -4.34 -24.27
C ILE A 274 -3.68 -5.57 -25.12
N LYS A 275 -3.73 -6.75 -24.49
CA LYS A 275 -3.81 -8.03 -25.18
C LYS A 275 -5.21 -8.61 -24.96
N ALA A 276 -5.95 -8.75 -26.06
CA ALA A 276 -7.31 -9.25 -26.11
C ALA A 276 -7.31 -10.57 -26.90
N ASP A 277 -7.47 -11.68 -26.19
CA ASP A 277 -7.25 -13.03 -26.70
C ASP A 277 -5.82 -13.14 -27.29
N ASP A 278 -5.71 -13.38 -28.60
CA ASP A 278 -4.43 -13.47 -29.31
C ASP A 278 -4.03 -12.17 -30.04
N ALA A 279 -4.81 -11.11 -29.91
CA ALA A 279 -4.58 -9.83 -30.58
C ALA A 279 -4.04 -8.76 -29.63
N GLU A 280 -3.02 -8.03 -30.08
CA GLU A 280 -2.60 -6.77 -29.46
C GLU A 280 -3.42 -5.60 -30.02
N LYS A 281 -3.88 -4.71 -29.14
CA LYS A 281 -4.64 -3.52 -29.50
C LYS A 281 -4.13 -2.33 -28.71
N VAL A 282 -4.19 -1.15 -29.33
CA VAL A 282 -3.96 0.13 -28.65
C VAL A 282 -5.27 0.88 -28.61
N ILE A 283 -5.66 1.36 -27.42
CA ILE A 283 -6.80 2.24 -27.23
C ILE A 283 -6.24 3.63 -26.96
N THR A 284 -6.57 4.60 -27.81
CA THR A 284 -6.02 5.95 -27.67
C THR A 284 -6.54 6.61 -26.40
N VAL A 285 -5.77 7.53 -25.82
CA VAL A 285 -6.20 8.27 -24.62
C VAL A 285 -7.52 9.01 -24.84
N GLU A 286 -7.72 9.55 -26.04
CA GLU A 286 -8.99 10.17 -26.43
C GLU A 286 -10.16 9.17 -26.31
N GLN A 287 -10.03 7.96 -26.87
CA GLN A 287 -11.06 6.92 -26.76
C GLN A 287 -11.33 6.47 -25.31
N LEU A 288 -10.32 6.55 -24.44
CA LEU A 288 -10.45 6.17 -23.03
C LEU A 288 -11.26 7.22 -22.25
N ILE A 289 -11.12 8.51 -22.57
CA ILE A 289 -11.66 9.60 -21.75
C ILE A 289 -12.90 10.27 -22.39
N SER A 290 -13.01 10.27 -23.72
CA SER A 290 -14.07 10.98 -24.45
C SER A 290 -15.39 10.20 -24.56
N GLY A 291 -15.42 8.98 -24.05
CA GLY A 291 -16.63 8.16 -24.09
C GLY A 291 -17.39 8.30 -22.80
#